data_AF-A0A7W1BLZ9-F1
#
_entry.id   AF-A0A7W1BLZ9-F1
#
_cell.length_a   1.000
_cell.length_b   1.000
_cell.length_c   1.000
_cell.angle_alpha   90.00
_cell.angle_beta   90.00
_cell.angle_gamma   90.00
#
_symmetry.space_group_name_H-M   'P 1'
#
loop_
_entity.id
_entity.type
_entity.pdbx_description
1 polymer ?
#
loop_
_entity_poly.entity_id
_entity_poly.type
_entity_poly.pdbx_seq_one_letter_code
_entity_poly.pdbx_strand_id
1 'polypeptide(L)'
;MPSNLIPALTPAEWAGVLANRANLEAIRDQFLDTPFSPHAIAALLLYEQPFGFSPQDVEDEVQVADYCDVMAGENDLAGKSAEAATFRMLGGRHRERADRIALLLPPRSGTDMPAK
;
A
#
# COMPACT_ATOMS: atom_id res chain seq x y z
N MET A 1 13.00 -10.79 -3.66
CA MET A 1 13.94 -9.68 -3.37
C MET A 1 13.23 -8.78 -2.38
N PRO A 2 13.84 -8.38 -1.25
CA PRO A 2 13.23 -7.36 -0.42
C PRO A 2 13.18 -6.09 -1.26
N SER A 3 11.98 -5.71 -1.66
CA SER A 3 11.73 -4.47 -2.36
C SER A 3 12.17 -3.36 -1.42
N ASN A 4 13.15 -2.54 -1.84
CA ASN A 4 13.69 -1.42 -1.07
C ASN A 4 12.65 -0.28 -1.07
N LEU A 5 11.51 -0.57 -0.45
CA LEU A 5 10.28 0.20 -0.52
C LEU A 5 10.37 1.35 0.49
N ILE A 6 10.44 2.56 -0.04
CA ILE A 6 10.50 3.79 0.75
C ILE A 6 9.06 4.30 0.90
N PRO A 7 8.57 4.53 2.13
CA PRO A 7 7.27 5.15 2.35
C PRO A 7 7.12 6.47 1.58
N ALA A 8 5.94 6.76 1.05
CA ALA A 8 5.70 8.00 0.30
C ALA A 8 5.88 9.25 1.16
N LEU A 9 5.58 9.11 2.46
CA LEU A 9 5.82 10.09 3.51
C LEU A 9 6.41 9.38 4.73
N THR A 10 7.33 10.04 5.42
CA THR A 10 7.80 9.63 6.75
C THR A 10 6.66 9.74 7.78
N PRO A 11 6.75 9.04 8.93
CA PRO A 11 5.75 9.15 9.99
C PRO A 11 5.51 10.59 10.47
N ALA A 12 6.56 11.41 10.53
CA ALA A 12 6.46 12.81 10.94
C ALA A 12 5.71 13.66 9.90
N GLU A 13 5.95 13.41 8.62
CA GLU A 13 5.21 14.08 7.53
C GLU A 13 3.74 13.66 7.54
N TRP A 14 3.44 12.37 7.74
CA TRP A 14 2.06 11.90 7.91
C TRP A 14 1.37 12.55 9.12
N ALA A 15 2.06 12.68 10.26
CA ALA A 15 1.52 13.37 11.42
C ALA A 15 1.21 14.84 11.12
N GLY A 16 2.08 15.52 10.36
CA GLY A 16 1.84 16.89 9.89
C GLY A 16 0.64 17.02 8.96
N VAL A 17 0.46 16.08 8.03
CA VAL A 17 -0.68 16.01 7.11
C VAL A 17 -1.99 15.80 7.88
N LEU A 18 -2.02 14.81 8.78
CA LEU A 18 -3.21 14.48 9.58
C LEU A 18 -3.61 15.61 10.53
N ALA A 19 -2.64 16.29 11.14
CA ALA A 19 -2.89 17.44 12.02
C ALA A 19 -3.48 18.66 11.27
N ASN A 20 -3.20 18.79 9.97
CA ASN A 20 -3.66 19.90 9.14
C ASN A 20 -4.78 19.52 8.16
N ARG A 21 -5.50 18.42 8.42
CA ARG A 21 -6.50 17.82 7.51
C ARG A 21 -7.49 18.82 6.91
N ALA A 22 -8.02 19.73 7.71
CA ALA A 22 -9.00 20.74 7.28
C ALA A 22 -8.42 21.78 6.29
N ASN A 23 -7.11 21.97 6.29
CA ASN A 23 -6.42 22.91 5.42
C ASN A 23 -5.76 22.22 4.22
N LEU A 24 -5.84 20.89 4.09
CA LEU A 24 -5.15 20.15 3.02
C LEU A 24 -5.58 20.59 1.62
N GLU A 25 -6.83 21.02 1.44
CA GLU A 25 -7.30 21.59 0.17
C GLU A 25 -6.59 22.91 -0.16
N ALA A 26 -6.37 23.77 0.84
CA ALA A 26 -5.62 25.02 0.67
C ALA A 26 -4.11 24.79 0.50
N ILE A 27 -3.56 23.79 1.19
CA ILE A 27 -2.15 23.41 1.06
C ILE A 27 -1.93 22.79 -0.34
N ARG A 28 -2.84 21.93 -0.84
CA ARG A 28 -2.84 21.40 -2.21
C ARG A 28 -2.65 22.50 -3.25
N ASP A 29 -3.42 23.56 -3.13
CA ASP A 29 -3.41 24.65 -4.10
C ASP A 29 -2.10 25.48 -4.01
N GLN A 30 -1.33 25.36 -2.91
CA GLN A 30 0.00 25.95 -2.71
C GLN A 30 1.18 25.00 -3.01
N PHE A 31 0.96 23.70 -3.22
CA PHE A 31 2.02 22.68 -3.43
C PHE A 31 2.78 22.80 -4.77
N LEU A 32 2.53 23.83 -5.58
CA LEU A 32 3.35 24.12 -6.76
C LEU A 32 4.75 24.69 -6.41
N ASP A 33 5.00 25.06 -5.14
CA ASP A 33 6.24 25.75 -4.70
C ASP A 33 7.07 25.03 -3.62
N THR A 34 6.77 23.76 -3.25
CA THR A 34 7.48 23.03 -2.17
C THR A 34 8.24 21.78 -2.65
N PRO A 35 9.34 21.37 -1.96
CA PRO A 35 10.22 20.29 -2.40
C PRO A 35 9.70 18.90 -2.01
N PHE A 36 8.40 18.64 -2.17
CA PHE A 36 7.84 17.31 -1.92
C PHE A 36 8.04 16.42 -3.15
N SER A 37 8.29 15.13 -2.90
CA SER A 37 8.33 14.17 -4.01
C SER A 37 6.95 14.07 -4.67
N PRO A 38 6.86 13.80 -5.98
CA PRO A 38 5.58 13.56 -6.65
C PRO A 38 4.71 12.49 -5.96
N HIS A 39 5.34 11.52 -5.28
CA HIS A 39 4.65 10.47 -4.53
C HIS A 39 4.04 10.99 -3.21
N ALA A 40 4.72 11.90 -2.52
CA ALA A 40 4.22 12.58 -1.34
C ALA A 40 2.98 13.43 -1.66
N ILE A 41 3.01 14.15 -2.78
CA ILE A 41 1.86 14.93 -3.27
C ILE A 41 0.69 14.01 -3.65
N ALA A 42 0.94 12.90 -4.34
CA ALA A 42 -0.11 11.94 -4.68
C ALA A 42 -0.75 11.30 -3.44
N ALA A 43 0.03 10.92 -2.43
CA ALA A 43 -0.50 10.39 -1.17
C ALA A 43 -1.39 11.41 -0.44
N LEU A 44 -0.97 12.68 -0.40
CA LEU A 44 -1.73 13.80 0.15
C LEU A 44 -3.05 14.05 -0.59
N LEU A 45 -2.99 14.03 -1.93
CA LEU A 45 -4.14 14.29 -2.80
C LEU A 45 -5.17 13.17 -2.80
N LEU A 46 -4.74 11.93 -2.55
CA LEU A 46 -5.60 10.75 -2.64
C LEU A 46 -6.11 10.30 -1.26
N TYR A 47 -5.54 10.76 -0.16
CA TYR A 47 -5.99 10.36 1.17
C TYR A 47 -7.49 10.69 1.39
N GLU A 48 -8.29 9.64 1.62
CA GLU A 48 -9.76 9.68 1.83
C GLU A 48 -10.59 10.29 0.69
N GLN A 49 -10.00 10.46 -0.49
CA GLN A 49 -10.78 10.77 -1.67
C GLN A 49 -11.50 9.50 -2.16
N PRO A 50 -12.67 9.63 -2.82
CA PRO A 50 -13.41 8.48 -3.37
C PRO A 50 -12.63 7.66 -4.42
N PHE A 51 -11.50 8.18 -4.90
CA PHE A 51 -10.58 7.53 -5.84
C PHE A 51 -9.21 7.20 -5.22
N GLY A 52 -9.07 7.35 -3.90
CA GLY A 52 -7.85 7.06 -3.17
C GLY A 52 -7.82 5.65 -2.60
N PHE A 53 -6.65 5.24 -2.11
CA PHE A 53 -6.51 3.99 -1.38
C PHE A 53 -6.89 4.15 0.10
N SER A 54 -7.39 3.07 0.67
CA SER A 54 -7.77 2.92 2.07
C SER A 54 -7.04 1.72 2.69
N PRO A 55 -7.04 1.61 4.03
CA PRO A 55 -6.53 0.40 4.70
C PRO A 55 -7.23 -0.89 4.26
N GLN A 56 -8.50 -0.80 3.82
CA GLN A 56 -9.26 -1.95 3.31
C GLN A 56 -8.65 -2.47 2.00
N ASP A 57 -8.17 -1.58 1.11
CA ASP A 57 -7.55 -2.00 -0.16
C ASP A 57 -6.28 -2.82 0.07
N VAL A 58 -5.52 -2.54 1.14
CA VAL A 58 -4.37 -3.37 1.54
C VAL A 58 -4.85 -4.75 1.99
N GLU A 59 -5.91 -4.80 2.81
CA GLU A 59 -6.46 -6.05 3.33
C GLU A 59 -7.07 -6.92 2.24
N ASP A 60 -7.77 -6.31 1.28
CA ASP A 60 -8.35 -7.01 0.14
C ASP A 60 -7.25 -7.64 -0.73
N GLU A 61 -6.16 -6.91 -1.00
CA GLU A 61 -5.01 -7.44 -1.74
C GLU A 61 -4.30 -8.59 -0.99
N VAL A 62 -4.19 -8.50 0.34
CA VAL A 62 -3.68 -9.60 1.18
C VAL A 62 -4.60 -10.82 1.11
N GLN A 63 -5.91 -10.63 1.22
CA GLN A 63 -6.89 -11.72 1.14
C GLN A 63 -6.85 -12.42 -0.23
N VAL A 64 -6.69 -11.66 -1.33
CA VAL A 64 -6.54 -12.25 -2.67
C VAL A 64 -5.24 -13.03 -2.77
N ALA A 65 -4.15 -12.55 -2.16
CA ALA A 65 -2.89 -13.30 -2.12
C ALA A 65 -3.03 -14.62 -1.34
N ASP A 66 -3.70 -14.61 -0.19
CA ASP A 66 -3.97 -15.81 0.61
C ASP A 66 -4.85 -16.80 -0.14
N TYR A 67 -5.88 -16.30 -0.83
CA TYR A 67 -6.70 -17.13 -1.72
C TYR A 67 -5.86 -17.80 -2.82
N CYS A 68 -4.93 -17.06 -3.42
CA CYS A 68 -4.02 -17.62 -4.42
C CYS A 68 -3.14 -18.73 -3.84
N ASP A 69 -2.66 -18.61 -2.61
CA ASP A 69 -1.88 -19.68 -1.97
C ASP A 69 -2.69 -20.96 -1.78
N VAL A 70 -3.93 -20.82 -1.31
CA VAL A 70 -4.85 -21.96 -1.16
C VAL A 70 -5.07 -22.64 -2.51
N MET A 71 -5.39 -21.86 -3.55
CA MET A 71 -5.60 -22.40 -4.89
C MET A 71 -4.34 -23.03 -5.49
N ALA A 72 -3.15 -22.48 -5.20
CA ALA A 72 -1.90 -23.08 -5.61
C ALA A 72 -1.72 -24.47 -4.98
N GLY A 73 -1.96 -24.59 -3.67
CA GLY A 73 -1.89 -25.85 -2.94
C GLY A 73 -2.88 -26.89 -3.45
N GLU A 74 -4.14 -26.50 -3.68
CA GLU A 74 -5.17 -27.39 -4.23
C GLU A 74 -4.80 -27.90 -5.64
N ASN A 75 -4.25 -27.04 -6.50
CA ASN A 75 -3.84 -27.43 -7.85
C ASN A 75 -2.59 -28.33 -7.83
N ASP A 76 -1.64 -28.10 -6.92
CA ASP A 76 -0.51 -29.02 -6.74
C ASP A 76 -0.97 -30.42 -6.32
N LEU A 77 -1.88 -30.49 -5.34
CA LEU A 77 -2.47 -31.76 -4.88
C LEU A 77 -3.23 -32.49 -6.00
N ALA A 78 -3.81 -31.73 -6.93
CA ALA A 78 -4.48 -32.26 -8.11
C ALA A 78 -3.55 -32.58 -9.29
N GLY A 79 -2.23 -32.41 -9.14
CA GLY A 79 -1.24 -32.63 -10.21
C GLY A 79 -1.25 -31.57 -11.33
N LYS A 80 -1.90 -30.43 -11.11
CA LYS A 80 -2.05 -29.30 -12.04
C LYS A 80 -0.95 -28.26 -11.80
N SER A 81 0.30 -28.66 -12.02
CA SER A 81 1.47 -27.87 -11.61
C SER A 81 1.59 -26.51 -12.34
N ALA A 82 1.07 -26.38 -13.57
CA ALA A 82 1.12 -25.13 -14.32
C ALA A 82 0.13 -24.10 -13.75
N GLU A 83 -1.07 -24.55 -13.40
CA GLU A 83 -2.10 -23.76 -12.73
C GLU A 83 -1.63 -23.35 -11.34
N ALA A 84 -1.05 -24.28 -10.58
CA ALA A 84 -0.46 -23.97 -9.27
C ALA A 84 0.64 -22.90 -9.38
N ALA A 85 1.54 -23.00 -10.35
CA ALA A 85 2.57 -21.99 -10.58
C ALA A 85 1.98 -20.61 -10.94
N THR A 86 0.87 -20.60 -11.69
CA THR A 86 0.14 -19.36 -12.00
C THR A 86 -0.42 -18.72 -10.75
N PHE A 87 -1.08 -19.49 -9.88
CA PHE A 87 -1.61 -18.97 -8.62
C PHE A 87 -0.51 -18.44 -7.71
N ARG A 88 0.64 -19.13 -7.57
CA ARG A 88 1.77 -18.60 -6.79
C ARG A 88 2.29 -17.27 -7.34
N MET A 89 2.38 -17.15 -8.67
CA MET A 89 2.79 -15.89 -9.32
C MET A 89 1.79 -14.76 -9.01
N LEU A 90 0.49 -15.04 -9.13
CA LEU A 90 -0.56 -14.06 -8.83
C LEU A 90 -0.52 -13.65 -7.36
N GLY A 91 -0.45 -14.60 -6.44
CA GLY A 91 -0.35 -14.31 -5.00
C GLY A 91 0.87 -13.44 -4.67
N GLY A 92 2.02 -13.70 -5.30
CA GLY A 92 3.20 -12.85 -5.18
C GLY A 92 2.95 -11.40 -5.63
N ARG A 93 2.25 -11.20 -6.76
CA ARG A 93 1.91 -9.87 -7.28
C ARG A 93 0.93 -9.12 -6.39
N HIS A 94 -0.04 -9.81 -5.79
CA HIS A 94 -1.01 -9.22 -4.89
C HIS A 94 -0.35 -8.76 -3.58
N ARG A 95 0.59 -9.55 -3.00
CA ARG A 95 1.39 -9.09 -1.86
C ARG A 95 2.22 -7.84 -2.18
N GLU A 96 2.91 -7.85 -3.33
CA GLU A 96 3.69 -6.68 -3.75
C GLU A 96 2.80 -5.43 -3.92
N ARG A 97 1.57 -5.61 -4.39
CA ARG A 97 0.61 -4.52 -4.51
C ARG A 97 0.13 -4.03 -3.15
N ALA A 98 -0.21 -4.94 -2.23
CA ALA A 98 -0.57 -4.60 -0.86
C ALA A 98 0.52 -3.77 -0.18
N ASP A 99 1.79 -4.20 -0.30
CA ASP A 99 2.94 -3.47 0.23
C ASP A 99 3.02 -2.06 -0.37
N ARG A 100 2.90 -1.93 -1.69
CA ARG A 100 2.95 -0.62 -2.37
C ARG A 100 1.82 0.30 -1.94
N ILE A 101 0.59 -0.22 -1.79
CA ILE A 101 -0.55 0.55 -1.33
C ILE A 101 -0.33 0.99 0.12
N ALA A 102 0.18 0.12 0.99
CA ALA A 102 0.44 0.45 2.39
C ALA A 102 1.41 1.64 2.55
N LEU A 103 2.38 1.81 1.65
CA LEU A 103 3.32 2.95 1.65
C LEU A 103 2.66 4.29 1.29
N LEU A 104 1.47 4.26 0.68
CA LEU A 104 0.67 5.43 0.32
C LEU A 104 -0.32 5.81 1.42
N LEU A 105 -0.40 5.02 2.49
CA LEU A 105 -1.33 5.23 3.60
C LEU A 105 -0.60 5.74 4.84
N PRO A 106 -1.30 6.45 5.74
CA PRO A 106 -0.75 6.76 7.04
C PRO A 106 -0.42 5.48 7.81
N PRO A 107 0.65 5.50 8.65
CA PRO A 107 1.00 4.36 9.47
C PRO A 107 -0.19 3.98 10.38
N ARG A 108 -0.48 2.67 10.47
CA ARG A 108 -1.50 2.17 11.38
C ARG A 108 -1.08 2.53 12.81
N SER A 109 -1.93 3.25 13.53
CA SER A 109 -1.69 3.61 14.94
C SER A 109 -1.63 2.34 15.79
N GLY A 110 -0.42 1.83 16.01
CA GLY A 110 -0.13 0.68 16.86
C GLY A 110 0.63 -0.42 16.12
N THR A 111 1.88 -0.62 16.55
CA THR A 111 2.72 -1.82 16.29
C THR A 111 2.93 -2.20 14.83
N ASP A 112 3.91 -1.55 14.18
CA ASP A 112 5.05 -2.24 13.56
C ASP A 112 5.96 -1.21 12.87
N MET A 113 6.92 -0.70 13.63
CA MET A 113 8.15 -0.18 13.05
C MET A 113 9.31 -0.91 13.71
N PRO A 114 10.20 -1.58 12.95
CA PRO A 114 11.48 -1.97 13.51
C PRO A 114 12.25 -0.69 13.83
N ALA A 115 12.59 -0.54 15.10
CA ALA A 115 13.52 0.47 15.57
C ALA A 115 14.85 0.30 14.80
N LYS A 116 15.37 1.41 14.28
CA LYS A 116 16.79 1.52 13.94
C LYS A 116 17.63 1.54 15.20
#